data_AF-A0A8J6N7U8-F1
#
_entry.id   AF-A0A8J6N7U8-F1
#
_cell.length_a   1.000
_cell.length_b   1.000
_cell.length_c   1.000
_cell.angle_alpha   90.00
_cell.angle_beta   90.00
_cell.angle_gamma   90.00
#
_symmetry.space_group_name_H-M   'P 1'
#
loop_
_entity.id
_entity.type
_entity.pdbx_description
1 polymer ?
#
loop_
_entity_poly.entity_id
_entity_poly.type
_entity_poly.pdbx_seq_one_letter_code
_entity_poly.pdbx_strand_id
1 'polypeptide(L)'
;MFRFEKLIILLANRFNWIAAGAIVAMMLLTSADVILRIFRHPIPGTYEMVGLLGAIAISFSLAYTSVEKGHIAVEFLFQKFPKKVRFFISAINDFLCLFLFGLLTWQTILLASDLMQSGEVSMTLQMPIYPYVFGISIGCGLLSLVLLKDFLKSVSRVATK
;
A
#
# COMPACT_ATOMS: atom_id res chain seq x y z
N MET A 1 13.05 21.12 -3.10
CA MET A 1 12.57 19.90 -3.81
C MET A 1 13.37 18.64 -3.42
N PHE A 2 14.71 18.63 -3.51
CA PHE A 2 15.53 17.43 -3.24
C PHE A 2 15.40 16.79 -1.84
N ARG A 3 15.21 17.57 -0.76
CA ARG A 3 15.05 17.02 0.61
C ARG A 3 13.73 16.26 0.79
N PHE A 4 12.65 16.76 0.19
CA PHE A 4 11.31 16.18 0.32
C PHE A 4 11.22 14.84 -0.43
N GLU A 5 11.83 14.75 -1.61
CA GLU A 5 11.89 13.49 -2.36
C GLU A 5 12.69 12.42 -1.62
N LYS A 6 13.85 12.79 -1.04
CA LYS A 6 14.66 11.86 -0.25
C LYS A 6 13.91 11.36 0.99
N LEU A 7 13.14 12.22 1.66
CA LEU A 7 12.36 11.83 2.83
C LEU A 7 11.27 10.81 2.47
N ILE A 8 10.54 11.04 1.38
CA ILE A 8 9.50 10.12 0.90
C ILE A 8 10.09 8.76 0.51
N ILE A 9 11.22 8.75 -0.20
CA ILE A 9 11.90 7.51 -0.60
C ILE A 9 12.43 6.75 0.62
N LEU A 10 12.99 7.47 1.61
CA LEU A 10 13.44 6.88 2.87
C LEU A 10 12.27 6.22 3.62
N LEU A 11 11.14 6.93 3.75
CA LEU A 11 9.93 6.42 4.38
C LEU A 11 9.39 5.19 3.65
N ALA A 12 9.26 5.25 2.33
CA ALA A 12 8.81 4.12 1.52
C ALA A 12 9.74 2.90 1.68
N ASN A 13 11.05 3.10 1.73
CA ASN A 13 12.00 2.01 1.92
C ASN A 13 11.92 1.40 3.33
N ARG A 14 11.74 2.22 4.37
CA ARG A 14 11.50 1.74 5.73
C ARG A 14 10.23 0.89 5.81
N PHE A 15 9.16 1.35 5.16
CA PHE A 15 7.88 0.64 5.09
C PHE A 15 8.00 -0.66 4.31
N ASN A 16 8.81 -0.69 3.25
CA ASN A 16 9.09 -1.91 2.49
C ASN A 16 9.80 -2.97 3.34
N TRP A 17 10.72 -2.59 4.21
CA TRP A 17 11.33 -3.53 5.17
C TRP A 17 10.32 -4.12 6.16
N ILE A 18 9.33 -3.33 6.59
CA ILE A 18 8.23 -3.81 7.43
C ILE A 18 7.36 -4.79 6.64
N ALA A 19 7.05 -4.50 5.38
CA ALA A 19 6.31 -5.40 4.49
C ALA A 19 7.06 -6.73 4.28
N ALA A 20 8.37 -6.69 4.04
CA ALA A 20 9.21 -7.87 3.90
C ALA A 20 9.20 -8.73 5.17
N GLY A 21 9.31 -8.10 6.35
CA GLY A 21 9.19 -8.77 7.64
C GLY A 21 7.81 -9.44 7.82
N ALA A 22 6.73 -8.75 7.44
CA ALA A 22 5.38 -9.30 7.49
C ALA A 22 5.22 -10.52 6.57
N ILE A 23 5.82 -10.51 5.38
CA ILE A 23 5.81 -11.67 4.46
C ILE A 23 6.54 -12.87 5.07
N VAL A 24 7.73 -12.66 5.63
CA VAL A 24 8.48 -13.73 6.31
C VAL A 24 7.69 -14.28 7.49
N ALA A 25 7.07 -13.42 8.29
CA ALA A 25 6.21 -13.83 9.40
C ALA A 25 5.00 -14.66 8.91
N MET A 26 4.34 -14.24 7.82
CA MET A 26 3.26 -15.01 7.20
C MET A 26 3.73 -16.40 6.74
N MET A 27 4.89 -16.47 6.07
CA MET A 27 5.44 -17.74 5.61
C MET A 27 5.75 -18.69 6.76
N LEU A 28 6.37 -18.19 7.83
CA LEU A 28 6.67 -18.98 9.03
C LEU A 28 5.39 -19.43 9.72
N LEU A 29 4.41 -18.54 9.88
CA LEU A 29 3.14 -18.85 10.54
C LEU A 29 2.34 -19.89 9.76
N THR A 30 2.28 -19.76 8.44
CA THR A 30 1.62 -20.74 7.55
C THR A 30 2.34 -22.09 7.58
N SER A 31 3.68 -22.08 7.57
CA SER A 31 4.48 -23.31 7.63
C SER A 31 4.33 -24.02 8.98
N ALA A 32 4.35 -23.26 10.08
CA ALA A 32 4.11 -23.77 11.42
C ALA A 32 2.71 -24.36 11.54
N ASP A 33 1.68 -23.67 11.04
CA ASP A 33 0.30 -24.17 11.03
C ASP A 33 0.17 -25.52 10.31
N VAL A 34 0.80 -25.66 9.13
CA VAL A 34 0.80 -26.93 8.38
C VAL A 34 1.46 -28.05 9.19
N ILE A 35 2.59 -27.78 9.87
CA ILE A 35 3.27 -28.78 10.71
C ILE A 35 2.39 -29.15 11.90
N LEU A 36 1.87 -28.16 12.64
CA LEU A 36 1.06 -28.35 13.84
C LEU A 36 -0.27 -29.06 13.54
N ARG A 37 -0.85 -28.82 12.36
CA ARG A 37 -2.03 -29.51 11.86
C ARG A 37 -1.79 -31.01 11.67
N ILE A 38 -0.59 -31.44 11.28
CA ILE A 38 -0.22 -32.87 11.20
C ILE A 38 -0.26 -33.51 12.60
N PHE A 39 0.13 -32.76 13.64
CA PHE A 39 0.03 -33.17 15.05
C PHE A 39 -1.37 -32.99 15.67
N ARG A 40 -2.42 -32.75 14.86
CA ARG A 40 -3.81 -32.49 15.29
C ARG A 40 -3.99 -31.26 16.20
N HIS A 41 -3.01 -30.36 16.24
CA HIS A 41 -3.09 -29.10 16.98
C HIS A 41 -2.96 -27.91 16.02
N PRO A 42 -3.94 -27.65 15.13
CA PRO A 42 -3.89 -26.48 14.25
C PRO A 42 -3.87 -25.18 15.05
N ILE A 43 -3.26 -24.14 14.51
CA ILE A 43 -3.26 -22.82 15.15
C ILE A 43 -4.64 -22.18 14.84
N PRO A 44 -5.46 -21.85 15.85
CA PRO A 44 -6.72 -21.18 15.60
C PRO A 44 -6.47 -19.77 15.06
N GLY A 45 -7.25 -19.35 14.05
CA GLY A 45 -7.16 -17.99 13.48
C GLY A 45 -5.96 -17.73 12.55
N THR A 46 -5.24 -18.76 12.08
CA THR A 46 -4.15 -18.64 11.09
C THR A 46 -4.57 -17.84 9.85
N TYR A 47 -5.76 -18.11 9.31
CA TYR A 47 -6.29 -17.39 8.13
C TYR A 47 -6.50 -15.89 8.39
N GLU A 48 -6.97 -15.51 9.59
CA GLU A 48 -7.16 -14.11 9.96
C GLU A 48 -5.79 -13.42 10.11
N MET A 49 -4.85 -14.04 10.82
CA MET A 49 -3.48 -13.54 10.98
C MET A 49 -2.78 -13.33 9.63
N VAL A 50 -2.87 -14.31 8.73
CA VAL A 50 -2.27 -14.22 7.38
C VAL A 50 -2.97 -13.14 6.56
N GLY A 51 -4.30 -13.04 6.60
CA GLY A 51 -5.03 -11.98 5.89
C GLY A 51 -4.62 -10.57 6.36
N LEU A 52 -4.45 -10.39 7.67
CA LEU A 52 -4.08 -9.11 8.28
C LEU A 52 -2.62 -8.73 7.97
N LEU A 53 -1.69 -9.68 8.11
CA LEU A 53 -0.30 -9.48 7.72
C LEU A 53 -0.16 -9.24 6.21
N GLY A 54 -1.01 -9.88 5.40
CA GLY A 54 -1.07 -9.71 3.95
C GLY A 54 -1.51 -8.30 3.57
N ALA A 55 -2.54 -7.78 4.22
CA ALA A 55 -3.00 -6.42 4.01
C ALA A 55 -1.91 -5.38 4.36
N ILE A 56 -1.22 -5.57 5.49
CA ILE A 56 -0.07 -4.75 5.88
C ILE A 56 1.04 -4.81 4.83
N ALA A 57 1.41 -6.01 4.39
CA ALA A 57 2.47 -6.20 3.41
C ALA A 57 2.15 -5.52 2.09
N ILE A 58 0.93 -5.67 1.59
CA ILE A 58 0.48 -5.05 0.34
C ILE A 58 0.47 -3.54 0.48
N SER A 59 -0.21 -2.97 1.49
CA SER A 59 -0.34 -1.52 1.66
C SER A 59 1.01 -0.81 1.82
N PHE A 60 1.97 -1.43 2.51
CA PHE A 60 3.30 -0.85 2.72
C PHE A 60 4.28 -1.08 1.56
N SER A 61 4.13 -2.18 0.80
CA SER A 61 4.92 -2.41 -0.42
C SER A 61 4.43 -1.57 -1.61
N LEU A 62 3.14 -1.21 -1.64
CA LEU A 62 2.53 -0.45 -2.74
C LEU A 62 3.17 0.94 -2.92
N ALA A 63 3.47 1.64 -1.83
CA ALA A 63 4.17 2.93 -1.89
C ALA A 63 5.57 2.81 -2.52
N TYR A 64 6.31 1.76 -2.18
CA TYR A 64 7.66 1.53 -2.70
C TYR A 64 7.64 1.15 -4.20
N THR A 65 6.73 0.25 -4.59
CA THR A 65 6.57 -0.16 -6.00
C THR A 65 6.09 0.99 -6.90
N SER A 66 5.28 1.92 -6.39
CA SER A 66 4.93 3.16 -7.11
C SER A 66 6.13 4.08 -7.31
N VAL A 67 7.04 4.18 -6.33
CA VAL A 67 8.30 4.94 -6.47
C VAL A 67 9.21 4.32 -7.53
N GLU A 68 9.29 2.99 -7.59
CA GLU A 68 10.07 2.27 -8.62
C GLU A 68 9.46 2.30 -10.02
N LYS A 69 8.23 2.84 -10.17
CA LYS A 69 7.52 2.95 -11.45
C LYS A 69 7.44 1.62 -12.20
N GLY A 70 6.98 0.56 -11.53
CA GLY A 70 6.84 -0.78 -12.11
C GLY A 70 5.91 -0.93 -13.34
N HIS A 71 5.33 0.15 -13.87
CA HIS A 71 4.48 0.15 -15.08
C HIS A 71 5.29 0.12 -16.39
N ILE A 72 6.28 -0.75 -16.47
CA ILE A 72 7.21 -0.90 -17.61
C ILE A 72 6.43 -1.20 -18.91
N ALA A 73 5.34 -1.97 -18.83
CA ALA A 73 4.52 -2.33 -19.98
C ALA A 73 3.80 -1.13 -20.63
N VAL A 74 3.32 -0.17 -19.82
CA VAL A 74 2.59 0.99 -20.34
C VAL A 74 3.57 2.03 -20.91
N GLU A 75 4.78 2.12 -20.36
CA GLU A 75 5.83 3.01 -20.90
C GLU A 75 6.23 2.66 -22.35
N PHE A 76 6.21 1.39 -22.74
CA PHE A 76 6.52 0.98 -24.11
C PHE A 76 5.51 1.51 -25.13
N LEU A 77 4.22 1.51 -24.78
CA LEU A 77 3.17 2.07 -25.61
C LEU A 77 3.26 3.61 -25.66
N PHE A 78 3.60 4.24 -24.52
CA PHE A 78 3.78 5.69 -24.43
C PHE A 78 5.00 6.23 -25.18
N GLN A 79 6.02 5.41 -25.45
CA GLN A 79 7.19 5.83 -26.23
C GLN A 79 6.86 6.15 -27.70
N LYS A 80 5.76 5.62 -28.25
CA LYS A 80 5.31 5.93 -29.62
C LYS A 80 4.57 7.26 -29.75
N PHE A 81 4.17 7.89 -28.63
CA PHE A 81 3.42 9.15 -28.65
C PHE A 81 4.32 10.39 -28.58
N PRO A 82 3.90 11.53 -29.15
CA PRO A 82 4.63 12.79 -29.05
C PRO A 82 4.72 13.26 -27.59
N LYS A 83 5.84 13.92 -27.25
CA LYS A 83 6.21 14.28 -25.87
C LYS A 83 5.07 14.97 -25.09
N LYS A 84 4.32 15.87 -25.73
CA LYS A 84 3.19 16.59 -25.09
C LYS A 84 2.06 15.67 -24.63
N VAL A 85 1.68 14.68 -25.45
CA VAL A 85 0.62 13.71 -25.14
C VAL A 85 1.05 12.79 -24.01
N ARG A 86 2.31 12.34 -24.01
CA ARG A 86 2.86 11.52 -22.92
C ARG A 86 2.81 12.24 -21.56
N PHE A 87 3.14 13.53 -21.52
CA PHE A 87 3.04 14.32 -20.28
C PHE A 87 1.60 14.48 -19.82
N PHE A 88 0.68 14.77 -20.73
CA PHE A 88 -0.74 14.94 -20.41
C PHE A 88 -1.35 13.65 -19.84
N ILE A 89 -1.08 12.50 -20.46
CA ILE A 89 -1.57 11.20 -19.98
C ILE A 89 -0.94 10.84 -18.64
N SER A 90 0.36 11.10 -18.44
CA SER A 90 1.01 10.89 -17.14
C SER A 90 0.34 11.73 -16.05
N ALA A 91 0.10 13.02 -16.30
CA ALA A 91 -0.53 13.91 -15.33
C ALA A 91 -1.96 13.45 -14.98
N ILE A 92 -2.74 12.98 -15.96
CA ILE A 92 -4.08 12.43 -15.72
C ILE A 92 -4.01 11.16 -14.89
N ASN A 93 -3.08 10.25 -15.22
CA ASN A 93 -2.93 8.99 -14.49
C ASN A 93 -2.52 9.27 -13.03
N ASP A 94 -1.52 10.12 -12.83
CA ASP A 94 -1.05 10.51 -11.49
C ASP A 94 -2.20 11.15 -10.69
N PHE A 95 -3.03 12.00 -11.32
CA PHE A 95 -4.20 12.60 -10.69
C PHE A 95 -5.27 11.57 -10.32
N LEU A 96 -5.58 10.63 -11.23
CA LEU A 96 -6.61 9.62 -11.01
C LEU A 96 -6.20 8.65 -9.91
N CYS A 97 -4.93 8.22 -9.89
CA CYS A 97 -4.37 7.43 -8.81
C CYS A 97 -4.38 8.20 -7.49
N LEU A 98 -3.95 9.46 -7.48
CA LEU A 98 -3.97 10.31 -6.29
C LEU A 98 -5.38 10.42 -5.71
N PHE A 99 -6.37 10.68 -6.56
CA PHE A 99 -7.77 10.79 -6.15
C PHE A 99 -8.30 9.48 -5.56
N LEU A 100 -8.07 8.35 -6.25
CA LEU A 100 -8.53 7.05 -5.82
C LEU A 100 -7.89 6.63 -4.48
N PHE A 101 -6.57 6.76 -4.35
CA PHE A 101 -5.88 6.41 -3.11
C PHE A 101 -6.15 7.40 -1.97
N GLY A 102 -6.41 8.67 -2.29
CA GLY A 102 -6.91 9.65 -1.32
C GLY A 102 -8.28 9.25 -0.75
N LEU A 103 -9.22 8.87 -1.62
CA LEU A 103 -10.53 8.36 -1.20
C LEU A 103 -10.42 7.07 -0.39
N LEU A 104 -9.57 6.12 -0.82
CA LEU A 104 -9.33 4.89 -0.05
C LEU A 104 -8.77 5.18 1.34
N THR A 105 -7.84 6.13 1.45
CA THR A 105 -7.28 6.54 2.75
C THR A 105 -8.37 7.09 3.65
N TRP A 106 -9.23 7.98 3.13
CA TRP A 106 -10.35 8.54 3.88
C TRP A 106 -11.35 7.46 4.33
N GLN A 107 -11.78 6.60 3.40
CA GLN A 107 -12.76 5.56 3.67
C GLN A 107 -12.24 4.52 4.68
N THR A 108 -10.95 4.18 4.61
CA THR A 108 -10.34 3.23 5.55
C THR A 108 -10.19 3.80 6.95
N ILE A 109 -10.02 5.12 7.12
CA ILE A 109 -10.03 5.78 8.45
C ILE A 109 -11.42 5.71 9.06
N LEU A 110 -12.46 6.03 8.27
CA LEU A 110 -13.85 5.93 8.72
C LEU A 110 -14.18 4.50 9.13
N LEU A 111 -13.85 3.52 8.27
CA LEU A 111 -14.04 2.11 8.57
C LEU A 111 -13.30 1.67 9.84
N ALA A 112 -12.05 2.09 10.04
CA ALA A 112 -11.29 1.78 11.24
C ALA A 112 -11.93 2.39 12.50
N SER A 113 -12.49 3.59 12.38
CA SER A 113 -13.17 4.30 13.47
C SER A 113 -14.51 3.68 13.82
N ASP A 114 -15.26 3.20 12.82
CA ASP A 114 -16.50 2.47 13.01
C ASP A 114 -16.24 1.11 13.67
N LEU A 115 -15.23 0.37 13.21
CA LEU A 115 -14.79 -0.90 13.82
C LEU A 115 -14.34 -0.72 15.28
N MET A 116 -13.73 0.40 15.61
CA MET A 116 -13.33 0.72 16.98
C MET A 116 -14.55 0.99 17.88
N GLN A 117 -15.59 1.64 17.34
CA GLN A 117 -16.82 1.95 18.07
C GLN A 117 -17.76 0.74 18.20
N SER A 118 -17.85 -0.09 17.17
CA SER A 118 -18.65 -1.32 17.20
C SER A 118 -18.02 -2.43 18.02
N GLY A 119 -16.72 -2.31 18.33
CA GLY A 119 -15.97 -3.35 19.04
C GLY A 119 -15.87 -4.63 18.21
N GLU A 120 -15.91 -4.53 16.89
CA GLU A 120 -15.89 -5.69 16.00
C GLU A 120 -14.57 -6.46 16.15
N VAL A 121 -14.72 -7.71 16.55
CA VAL A 121 -13.63 -8.66 16.75
C VAL A 121 -13.67 -9.76 15.69
N SER A 122 -12.50 -10.32 15.43
CA SER A 122 -12.31 -11.44 14.51
C SER A 122 -13.21 -12.64 14.89
N MET A 123 -13.79 -13.31 13.88
CA MET A 123 -14.84 -14.32 14.11
C MET A 123 -14.31 -15.58 14.81
N THR A 124 -13.01 -15.85 14.68
CA THR A 124 -12.38 -17.07 15.22
C THR A 124 -11.53 -16.80 16.46
N LEU A 125 -10.80 -15.69 16.48
CA LEU A 125 -9.80 -15.41 17.51
C LEU A 125 -10.19 -14.26 18.44
N GLN A 126 -11.35 -13.64 18.20
CA GLN A 126 -11.84 -12.47 18.94
C GLN A 126 -10.81 -11.34 19.02
N MET A 127 -9.94 -11.22 18.01
CA MET A 127 -8.93 -10.17 18.00
C MET A 127 -9.52 -8.87 17.47
N PRO A 128 -9.19 -7.71 18.07
CA PRO A 128 -9.60 -6.43 17.55
C PRO A 128 -8.99 -6.19 16.15
N ILE A 129 -9.85 -5.97 15.15
CA ILE A 129 -9.44 -5.77 13.74
C ILE A 129 -9.01 -4.31 13.47
N TYR A 130 -9.47 -3.37 14.30
CA TYR A 130 -9.21 -1.93 14.15
C TYR A 130 -7.72 -1.55 13.92
N PRO A 131 -6.69 -2.09 14.63
CA PRO A 131 -5.32 -1.61 14.48
C PRO A 131 -4.73 -1.98 13.12
N TYR A 132 -5.23 -3.04 12.48
CA TYR A 132 -4.77 -3.46 11.16
C TYR A 132 -5.36 -2.59 10.06
N VAL A 133 -6.63 -2.20 10.17
CA VAL A 133 -7.27 -1.27 9.23
C VAL A 133 -6.62 0.12 9.31
N PHE A 134 -6.21 0.55 10.50
CA PHE A 134 -5.35 1.73 10.65
C PHE A 134 -4.00 1.57 9.93
N GLY A 135 -3.36 0.41 10.03
CA GLY A 135 -2.12 0.11 9.29
C GLY A 135 -2.28 0.24 7.77
N ILE A 136 -3.39 -0.28 7.22
CA ILE A 136 -3.75 -0.16 5.80
C ILE A 136 -3.91 1.31 5.41
N SER A 137 -4.64 2.08 6.22
CA SER A 137 -4.86 3.51 5.98
C SER A 137 -3.54 4.29 5.94
N ILE A 138 -2.61 4.01 6.85
CA ILE A 138 -1.29 4.64 6.86
C ILE A 138 -0.52 4.31 5.57
N GLY A 139 -0.57 3.06 5.10
CA GLY A 139 0.07 2.66 3.84
C GLY A 139 -0.52 3.35 2.62
N CYS A 140 -1.87 3.41 2.53
CA CYS A 140 -2.57 4.14 1.48
C CYS A 140 -2.30 5.66 1.53
N GLY A 141 -2.23 6.25 2.73
CA GLY A 141 -1.89 7.65 2.93
C GLY A 141 -0.47 7.97 2.48
N LEU A 142 0.50 7.10 2.78
CA LEU A 142 1.87 7.25 2.31
C LEU A 142 1.95 7.17 0.78
N LEU A 143 1.22 6.25 0.16
CA LEU A 143 1.13 6.16 -1.29
C LEU A 143 0.49 7.41 -1.92
N SER A 144 -0.56 7.95 -1.31
CA SER A 144 -1.18 9.21 -1.73
C SER A 144 -0.17 10.38 -1.72
N LEU A 145 0.69 10.46 -0.69
CA LEU A 145 1.76 11.45 -0.63
C LEU A 145 2.82 11.27 -1.74
N VAL A 146 3.17 10.02 -2.08
CA VAL A 146 4.07 9.71 -3.20
C VAL A 146 3.45 10.18 -4.53
N LEU A 147 2.18 9.87 -4.76
CA LEU A 147 1.47 10.24 -5.99
C LEU A 147 1.29 11.75 -6.11
N LEU A 148 1.03 12.45 -5.00
CA LEU A 148 0.92 13.91 -4.98
C LEU A 148 2.23 14.56 -5.43
N LYS A 149 3.37 14.05 -4.95
CA LYS A 149 4.69 14.52 -5.36
C LYS A 149 4.93 14.31 -6.85
N ASP A 150 4.56 13.14 -7.38
CA ASP A 150 4.75 12.82 -8.80
C ASP A 150 3.84 13.67 -9.70
N PHE A 151 2.58 13.89 -9.30
CA PHE A 151 1.66 14.81 -9.94
C PHE A 151 2.22 16.24 -10.01
N LEU A 152 2.67 16.80 -8.87
CA LEU A 152 3.26 18.15 -8.82
C LEU A 152 4.48 18.29 -9.74
N LYS A 153 5.33 17.25 -9.81
CA LYS A 153 6.51 17.21 -10.70
C LYS A 153 6.15 17.05 -12.17
N SER A 154 5.01 16.43 -12.47
CA SER A 154 4.46 16.31 -13.82
C SER A 154 3.92 17.66 -14.29
N VAL A 155 3.10 18.31 -13.46
CA VAL A 155 2.54 19.65 -13.71
C VAL A 155 3.63 20.71 -13.88
N SER A 156 4.65 20.73 -13.03
CA SER A 156 5.74 21.72 -13.13
C SER A 156 6.51 21.59 -14.46
N ARG A 157 6.68 20.37 -14.98
CA ARG A 157 7.35 20.12 -16.27
C ARG A 157 6.50 20.51 -17.47
N VAL A 158 5.18 20.45 -17.35
CA VAL A 158 4.26 20.97 -18.37
C VAL A 158 4.25 22.50 -18.37
N ALA A 159 4.34 23.13 -17.20
CA ALA A 159 4.33 24.60 -17.08
C ALA A 159 5.63 25.30 -17.52
N THR A 160 6.76 24.58 -17.55
CA THR A 160 8.08 25.17 -17.89
C THR A 160 8.44 25.01 -19.37
N LYS A 161 7.53 24.54 -20.24
CA LYS A 161 7.82 24.25 -21.65
C LYS A 161 6.68 24.61 -22.59
#